data_AF-A0A0G0A1B5-F1
#
_entry.id   AF-A0A0G0A1B5-F1
#
_cell.length_a   1.000
_cell.length_b   1.000
_cell.length_c   1.000
_cell.angle_alpha   90.00
_cell.angle_beta   90.00
_cell.angle_gamma   90.00
#
_symmetry.space_group_name_H-M   'P 1'
#
loop_
_entity.id
_entity.type
_entity.pdbx_description
1 polymer ?
#
loop_
_entity_poly.entity_id
_entity_poly.type
_entity_poly.pdbx_seq_one_letter_code
_entity_poly.pdbx_strand_id
1 'polypeptide(L)'
;MDIVEALTDSNKPRVYWHAMKVRVKSEDKVELSTICRQLKLVSADGKKYKTDCANTESIFRIIQSIPSPKAEPFKRWLAKVGYERIQEIEDPELATKRTRILYKLKGYSDDWIEKRMRGIAIREELTDEWQKRGAKEQRDYEILTAEISKATFGVTPSDYKKLKGLKRENLRDHMDDFELIFNMLGERSTTEIHRNENSQGIPKLKKDAKIGGSIAGNARKELEKKLGRSIVTKRNYLS
;
A
#
# COMPACT_ATOMS: atom_id res chain seq x y z
N MET A 1 6.85 -20.68 -17.28
CA MET A 1 8.27 -20.69 -17.72
C MET A 1 8.56 -19.42 -18.52
N ASP A 2 7.84 -18.34 -18.18
CA ASP A 2 7.46 -17.35 -19.19
C ASP A 2 8.44 -16.17 -19.17
N ILE A 3 9.10 -15.95 -18.02
CA ILE A 3 10.15 -14.94 -17.86
C ILE A 3 11.40 -15.33 -18.65
N VAL A 4 11.80 -16.60 -18.60
CA VAL A 4 12.96 -17.09 -19.35
C VAL A 4 12.66 -17.00 -20.85
N GLU A 5 11.47 -17.38 -21.27
CA GLU A 5 11.03 -17.27 -22.66
C GLU A 5 10.97 -15.81 -23.12
N ALA A 6 10.37 -14.91 -22.34
CA ALA A 6 10.25 -13.50 -22.69
C ALA A 6 11.61 -12.77 -22.75
N LEU A 7 12.53 -13.12 -21.85
CA LEU A 7 13.81 -12.43 -21.70
C LEU A 7 14.97 -13.13 -22.38
N THR A 8 14.75 -14.26 -23.04
CA THR A 8 15.78 -14.94 -23.85
C THR A 8 15.25 -15.15 -25.26
N ASP A 9 16.12 -15.56 -26.18
CA ASP A 9 15.73 -16.04 -27.51
C ASP A 9 15.78 -17.58 -27.57
N SER A 10 15.70 -18.23 -26.40
CA SER A 10 15.80 -19.68 -26.33
C SER A 10 14.54 -20.34 -26.88
N ASN A 11 14.71 -21.16 -27.91
CA ASN A 11 13.68 -22.07 -28.41
C ASN A 11 13.32 -23.20 -27.41
N LYS A 12 14.09 -23.37 -26.33
CA LYS A 12 13.86 -24.37 -25.27
C LYS A 12 14.03 -23.73 -23.88
N PRO A 13 13.11 -22.85 -23.43
CA PRO A 13 13.29 -22.09 -22.20
C PRO A 13 13.40 -22.98 -20.94
N ARG A 14 12.90 -24.23 -20.97
CA ARG A 14 13.04 -25.20 -19.86
C ARG A 14 14.47 -25.64 -19.67
N VAL A 15 15.11 -25.96 -20.79
CA VAL A 15 16.51 -26.41 -20.81
C VAL A 15 17.40 -25.24 -20.42
N TYR A 16 17.12 -24.05 -20.93
CA TYR A 16 17.80 -22.84 -20.52
C TYR A 16 17.65 -22.59 -19.02
N TRP A 17 16.43 -22.66 -18.46
CA TRP A 17 16.19 -22.49 -17.03
C TRP A 17 16.99 -23.49 -16.19
N HIS A 18 17.00 -24.77 -16.59
CA HIS A 18 17.78 -25.79 -15.89
C HIS A 18 19.29 -25.49 -15.94
N ALA A 19 19.83 -25.20 -17.13
CA ALA A 19 21.24 -24.87 -17.30
C ALA A 19 21.63 -23.61 -16.51
N MET A 20 20.78 -22.59 -16.51
CA MET A 20 21.00 -21.37 -15.75
C MET A 20 21.00 -21.63 -14.24
N LYS A 21 20.09 -22.46 -13.71
CA LYS A 21 20.10 -22.83 -12.29
C LYS A 21 21.42 -23.51 -11.89
N VAL A 22 21.93 -24.41 -12.74
CA VAL A 22 23.21 -25.07 -12.50
C VAL A 22 24.35 -24.06 -12.51
N ARG A 23 24.43 -23.20 -13.54
CA ARG A 23 25.45 -22.17 -13.67
C ARG A 23 25.48 -21.21 -12.48
N VAL A 24 24.33 -20.66 -12.11
CA VAL A 24 24.22 -19.69 -11.01
C VAL A 24 24.54 -20.35 -9.66
N LYS A 25 24.21 -21.63 -9.48
CA LYS A 25 24.60 -22.38 -8.28
C LYS A 25 26.11 -22.62 -8.22
N SER A 26 26.77 -22.92 -9.34
CA SER A 26 28.21 -23.19 -9.38
C SER A 26 29.06 -21.92 -9.31
N GLU A 27 28.69 -20.89 -10.05
CA GLU A 27 29.48 -19.66 -10.21
C GLU A 27 29.17 -18.66 -9.09
N ASP A 28 27.89 -18.33 -8.89
CA ASP A 28 27.46 -17.30 -7.94
C ASP A 28 27.17 -17.86 -6.54
N LYS A 29 27.25 -19.18 -6.36
CA LYS A 29 26.83 -19.90 -5.13
C LYS A 29 25.39 -19.59 -4.71
N VAL A 30 24.53 -19.26 -5.67
CA VAL A 30 23.13 -18.88 -5.44
C VAL A 30 22.21 -19.98 -5.94
N GLU A 31 21.37 -20.52 -5.06
CA GLU A 31 20.44 -21.58 -5.43
C GLU A 31 19.08 -21.01 -5.87
N LEU A 32 18.92 -20.74 -7.17
CA LEU A 32 17.68 -20.18 -7.70
C LEU A 32 16.44 -21.08 -7.50
N SER A 33 16.61 -22.36 -7.19
CA SER A 33 15.47 -23.24 -6.84
C SER A 33 14.87 -22.93 -5.47
N THR A 34 15.63 -22.35 -4.52
CA THR A 34 15.09 -22.04 -3.18
C THR A 34 14.21 -20.78 -3.18
N ILE A 35 14.39 -19.89 -4.15
CA ILE A 35 13.56 -18.70 -4.34
C ILE A 35 12.26 -18.98 -5.14
N CYS A 36 12.11 -20.19 -5.68
CA CYS A 36 10.93 -20.60 -6.44
C CYS A 36 10.06 -21.57 -5.62
N ARG A 37 8.74 -21.53 -5.86
CA ARG A 37 7.78 -22.51 -5.34
C ARG A 37 7.11 -23.25 -6.49
N GLN A 38 6.97 -24.57 -6.36
CA GLN A 38 6.28 -25.37 -7.36
C GLN A 38 4.78 -25.36 -7.14
N LEU A 39 4.04 -24.77 -8.07
CA LEU A 39 2.58 -24.76 -8.05
C LEU A 39 2.03 -25.59 -9.21
N LYS A 40 0.87 -26.22 -9.00
CA LYS A 40 0.16 -26.97 -10.05
C LYS A 40 -0.60 -25.97 -10.94
N LEU A 41 -0.07 -25.68 -12.13
CA LEU A 41 -0.70 -24.80 -13.11
C LEU A 41 -1.37 -25.61 -14.21
N VAL A 42 -2.49 -25.10 -14.74
CA VAL A 42 -3.19 -25.69 -15.90
C VAL A 42 -2.39 -25.38 -17.16
N SER A 43 -2.12 -26.40 -17.95
CA SER A 43 -1.43 -26.33 -19.24
C SER A 43 -2.44 -26.22 -20.40
N ALA A 44 -1.96 -25.95 -21.61
CA ALA A 44 -2.79 -25.80 -22.81
C ALA A 44 -3.65 -27.04 -23.13
N ASP A 45 -3.25 -28.21 -22.66
CA ASP A 45 -3.96 -29.49 -22.75
C ASP A 45 -4.99 -29.70 -21.61
N GLY A 46 -5.24 -28.69 -20.78
CA GLY A 46 -6.17 -28.74 -19.65
C GLY A 46 -5.66 -29.53 -18.43
N LYS A 47 -4.50 -30.18 -18.51
CA LYS A 47 -3.90 -30.94 -17.39
C LYS A 47 -3.10 -30.02 -16.47
N LYS A 48 -2.94 -30.43 -15.21
CA LYS A 48 -2.20 -29.67 -14.19
C LYS A 48 -0.78 -30.21 -14.02
N TYR A 49 0.23 -29.35 -14.20
CA TYR A 49 1.64 -29.69 -14.03
C TYR A 49 2.31 -28.83 -12.97
N LYS A 50 3.33 -29.37 -12.29
CA LYS A 50 4.16 -28.58 -11.38
C LYS A 50 5.05 -27.63 -12.16
N THR A 51 4.94 -26.34 -11.88
CA THR A 51 5.70 -25.28 -12.54
C THR A 51 6.39 -24.43 -11.47
N ASP A 52 7.67 -24.14 -11.68
CA ASP A 52 8.42 -23.21 -10.83
C ASP A 52 7.80 -21.81 -10.97
N CYS A 53 7.31 -21.27 -9.85
CA CYS A 53 6.70 -19.95 -9.73
C CYS A 53 7.49 -19.10 -8.73
N ALA A 54 7.57 -17.80 -8.97
CA ALA A 54 8.35 -16.87 -8.15
C ALA A 54 7.51 -15.62 -7.85
N ASN A 55 7.72 -15.00 -6.68
CA ASN A 55 7.16 -13.68 -6.37
C ASN A 55 7.98 -12.59 -7.07
N THR A 56 7.49 -11.34 -7.06
CA THR A 56 8.12 -10.21 -7.77
C THR A 56 9.60 -10.03 -7.43
N GLU A 57 9.97 -10.08 -6.14
CA GLU A 57 11.36 -9.95 -5.70
C GLU A 57 12.25 -11.08 -6.26
N SER A 58 11.78 -12.32 -6.16
CA SER A 58 12.49 -13.49 -6.68
C SER A 58 12.63 -13.43 -8.21
N ILE A 59 11.63 -12.89 -8.91
CA ILE A 59 11.70 -12.62 -10.34
C ILE A 59 12.79 -11.60 -10.65
N PHE A 60 12.85 -10.47 -9.93
CA PHE A 60 13.94 -9.49 -10.11
C PHE A 60 15.31 -10.10 -9.85
N ARG A 61 15.44 -11.02 -8.89
CA ARG A 61 16.68 -11.76 -8.68
C ARG A 61 17.01 -12.67 -9.86
N ILE A 62 16.04 -13.42 -10.39
CA ILE A 62 16.23 -14.30 -11.56
C ILE A 62 16.68 -13.49 -12.78
N ILE A 63 16.06 -12.33 -13.04
CA ILE A 63 16.38 -11.46 -14.17
C ILE A 63 17.85 -11.02 -14.17
N GLN A 64 18.42 -10.75 -12.99
CA GLN A 64 19.83 -10.37 -12.87
C GLN A 64 20.76 -11.46 -13.41
N SER A 65 20.41 -12.74 -13.22
CA SER A 65 21.18 -13.91 -13.67
C SER A 65 20.98 -14.30 -15.14
N ILE A 66 20.12 -13.60 -15.88
CA ILE A 66 19.91 -13.83 -17.32
C ILE A 66 20.89 -12.97 -18.14
N PRO A 67 21.88 -13.57 -18.83
CA PRO A 67 22.78 -12.86 -19.76
C PRO A 67 22.10 -12.62 -21.11
N SER A 68 21.11 -11.73 -21.15
CA SER A 68 20.38 -11.37 -22.37
C SER A 68 20.26 -9.86 -22.52
N PRO A 69 20.39 -9.31 -23.73
CA PRO A 69 20.09 -7.90 -24.00
C PRO A 69 18.66 -7.51 -23.59
N LYS A 70 17.69 -8.44 -23.65
CA LYS A 70 16.31 -8.19 -23.22
C LYS A 70 16.17 -7.99 -21.71
N ALA A 71 17.11 -8.51 -20.92
CA ALA A 71 17.14 -8.32 -19.47
C ALA A 71 17.81 -6.99 -19.06
N GLU A 72 18.61 -6.39 -19.94
CA GLU A 72 19.40 -5.19 -19.64
C GLU A 72 18.55 -3.97 -19.22
N PRO A 73 17.39 -3.67 -19.86
CA PRO A 73 16.52 -2.58 -19.40
C PRO A 73 16.07 -2.74 -17.95
N PHE A 74 15.78 -3.98 -17.52
CA PHE A 74 15.41 -4.26 -16.14
C PHE A 74 16.59 -4.09 -15.18
N LYS A 75 17.80 -4.52 -15.57
CA LYS A 75 19.02 -4.35 -14.75
C LYS A 75 19.38 -2.88 -14.56
N ARG A 76 19.30 -2.08 -15.64
CA ARG A 76 19.49 -0.62 -15.57
C ARG A 76 18.44 0.04 -14.69
N TRP A 77 17.18 -0.38 -14.83
CA TRP A 77 16.11 0.11 -13.97
C TRP A 77 16.35 -0.23 -12.49
N LEU A 78 16.75 -1.46 -12.17
CA LEU A 78 17.11 -1.86 -10.80
C LEU A 78 18.30 -1.05 -10.25
N ALA A 79 19.33 -0.83 -11.06
CA ALA A 79 20.48 0.00 -10.67
C ALA A 79 20.07 1.45 -10.41
N LYS A 80 19.23 2.03 -11.27
CA LYS A 80 18.67 3.38 -11.09
C LYS A 80 17.84 3.47 -9.80
N VAL A 81 16.94 2.52 -9.57
CA VAL A 81 16.11 2.50 -8.35
C VAL A 81 16.98 2.35 -7.11
N GLY A 82 18.01 1.49 -7.15
CA GLY A 82 18.97 1.33 -6.05
C GLY A 82 19.72 2.62 -5.74
N TYR A 83 20.20 3.32 -6.78
CA TYR A 83 20.83 4.64 -6.61
C TYR A 83 19.86 5.68 -6.04
N GLU A 84 18.64 5.77 -6.57
CA GLU A 84 17.59 6.66 -6.04
C GLU A 84 17.28 6.35 -4.56
N ARG A 85 17.30 5.08 -4.13
CA ARG A 85 17.12 4.73 -2.71
C ARG A 85 18.25 5.28 -1.84
N ILE A 86 19.50 5.23 -2.30
CA ILE A 86 20.65 5.77 -1.58
C ILE A 86 20.53 7.29 -1.45
N GLN A 87 20.18 7.97 -2.55
CA GLN A 87 19.95 9.42 -2.53
C GLN A 87 18.82 9.82 -1.57
N GLU A 88 17.75 9.03 -1.50
CA GLU A 88 16.65 9.26 -0.54
C GLU A 88 17.06 9.03 0.93
N ILE A 89 18.08 8.22 1.20
CA ILE A 89 18.64 8.05 2.55
C ILE A 89 19.45 9.29 2.94
N GLU A 90 20.21 9.86 1.99
CA GLU A 90 21.00 11.07 2.19
C GLU A 90 20.13 12.34 2.27
N ASP A 91 19.11 12.43 1.42
CA ASP A 91 18.11 13.51 1.39
C ASP A 91 16.68 12.92 1.44
N PRO A 92 16.11 12.76 2.65
CA PRO A 92 14.75 12.25 2.82
C PRO A 92 13.65 13.06 2.12
N GLU A 93 13.87 14.34 1.78
CA GLU A 93 12.88 15.12 1.04
C GLU A 93 12.63 14.56 -0.35
N LEU A 94 13.63 13.89 -0.96
CA LEU A 94 13.48 13.25 -2.26
C LEU A 94 12.39 12.17 -2.23
N ALA A 95 12.23 11.45 -1.13
CA ALA A 95 11.17 10.46 -0.97
C ALA A 95 9.79 11.12 -0.95
N THR A 96 9.66 12.28 -0.29
CA THR A 96 8.43 13.07 -0.28
C THR A 96 8.11 13.62 -1.67
N LYS A 97 9.11 14.16 -2.38
CA LYS A 97 8.98 14.66 -3.77
C LYS A 97 8.57 13.53 -4.72
N ARG A 98 9.20 12.36 -4.60
CA ARG A 98 8.83 11.14 -5.35
C ARG A 98 7.38 10.76 -5.10
N THR A 99 6.93 10.79 -3.85
CA THR A 99 5.54 10.46 -3.49
C THR A 99 4.54 11.36 -4.22
N ARG A 100 4.80 12.68 -4.26
CA ARG A 100 3.98 13.64 -5.03
C ARG A 100 3.97 13.30 -6.52
N ILE A 101 5.14 13.02 -7.11
CA ILE A 101 5.27 12.64 -8.53
C ILE A 101 4.49 11.35 -8.81
N LEU A 102 4.54 10.35 -7.93
CA LEU A 102 3.82 9.09 -8.10
C LEU A 102 2.30 9.29 -8.15
N TYR A 103 1.74 10.16 -7.31
CA TYR A 103 0.32 10.51 -7.40
C TYR A 103 0.02 11.31 -8.67
N LYS A 104 0.87 12.27 -9.04
CA LYS A 104 0.68 13.04 -10.28
C LYS A 104 0.66 12.14 -11.52
N LEU A 105 1.56 11.15 -11.59
CA LEU A 105 1.60 10.16 -12.67
C LEU A 105 0.37 9.22 -12.68
N LYS A 106 -0.30 9.03 -11.54
CA LYS A 106 -1.58 8.32 -11.46
C LYS A 106 -2.77 9.20 -11.88
N GLY A 107 -2.55 10.49 -12.13
CA GLY A 107 -3.53 11.47 -12.60
C GLY A 107 -4.23 12.30 -11.52
N TYR A 108 -3.79 12.21 -10.26
CA TYR A 108 -4.36 13.02 -9.18
C TYR A 108 -4.00 14.51 -9.34
N SER A 109 -4.91 15.41 -8.95
CA SER A 109 -4.68 16.85 -8.98
C SER A 109 -3.69 17.30 -7.90
N ASP A 110 -2.94 18.37 -8.14
CA ASP A 110 -1.98 18.91 -7.17
C ASP A 110 -2.69 19.30 -5.84
N ASP A 111 -3.92 19.82 -5.91
CA ASP A 111 -4.74 20.17 -4.74
C ASP A 111 -5.19 18.94 -3.92
N TRP A 112 -5.51 17.82 -4.58
CA TRP A 112 -5.80 16.57 -3.87
C TRP A 112 -4.53 15.97 -3.25
N ILE A 113 -3.40 16.04 -3.96
CA ILE A 113 -2.10 15.54 -3.51
C ILE A 113 -1.68 16.24 -2.20
N GLU A 114 -1.78 17.56 -2.13
CA GLU A 114 -1.39 18.29 -0.91
C GLU A 114 -2.28 17.92 0.29
N LYS A 115 -3.59 17.73 0.11
CA LYS A 115 -4.46 17.21 1.17
C LYS A 115 -4.06 15.80 1.58
N ARG A 116 -3.78 14.93 0.62
CA ARG A 116 -3.37 13.55 0.88
C ARG A 116 -2.06 13.48 1.65
N MET A 117 -1.08 14.32 1.32
CA MET A 117 0.20 14.43 2.01
C MET A 117 0.02 14.89 3.46
N ARG A 118 -0.82 15.90 3.71
CA ARG A 118 -1.19 16.31 5.09
C ARG A 118 -1.88 15.19 5.85
N GLY A 119 -2.76 14.44 5.18
CA GLY A 119 -3.41 13.27 5.75
C GLY A 119 -2.45 12.14 6.12
N ILE A 120 -1.36 11.91 5.38
CA ILE A 120 -0.29 10.97 5.79
C ILE A 120 0.32 11.45 7.11
N ALA A 121 0.73 12.71 7.20
CA ALA A 121 1.39 13.23 8.40
C ALA A 121 0.50 13.16 9.65
N ILE A 122 -0.79 13.53 9.53
CA ILE A 122 -1.77 13.41 10.64
C ILE A 122 -1.94 11.95 11.06
N ARG A 123 -1.99 11.03 10.09
CA ARG A 123 -2.18 9.61 10.36
C ARG A 123 -0.97 9.00 11.07
N GLU A 124 0.25 9.39 10.66
CA GLU A 124 1.52 8.97 11.25
C GLU A 124 1.63 9.47 12.71
N GLU A 125 1.31 10.74 12.95
CA GLU A 125 1.26 11.29 14.31
C GLU A 125 0.29 10.48 15.21
N LEU A 126 -0.89 10.15 14.69
CA LEU A 126 -1.87 9.35 15.42
C LEU A 126 -1.38 7.91 15.68
N THR A 127 -0.73 7.25 14.72
CA THR A 127 -0.16 5.91 14.96
C THR A 127 0.93 5.94 16.03
N ASP A 128 1.78 6.97 16.00
CA ASP A 128 2.87 7.09 16.97
C ASP A 128 2.34 7.31 18.39
N GLU A 129 1.28 8.12 18.53
CA GLU A 129 0.58 8.29 19.80
C GLU A 129 -0.02 6.96 20.28
N TRP A 130 -0.70 6.20 19.42
CA TRP A 130 -1.22 4.89 19.80
C TRP A 130 -0.12 3.92 20.24
N GLN A 131 1.00 3.87 19.52
CA GLN A 131 2.12 3.02 19.87
C GLN A 131 2.68 3.36 21.26
N LYS A 132 2.94 4.65 21.50
CA LYS A 132 3.43 5.16 22.80
C LYS A 132 2.45 4.88 23.95
N ARG A 133 1.17 4.72 23.63
CA ARG A 133 0.07 4.53 24.59
C ARG A 133 -0.42 3.09 24.73
N GLY A 134 0.31 2.13 24.15
CA GLY A 134 0.10 0.70 24.37
C GLY A 134 -0.63 -0.07 23.28
N ALA A 135 -0.80 0.49 22.07
CA ALA A 135 -1.18 -0.29 20.90
C ALA A 135 0.03 -1.03 20.32
N LYS A 136 -0.06 -2.35 20.22
CA LYS A 136 1.10 -3.20 19.85
C LYS A 136 0.83 -4.05 18.63
N GLU A 137 -0.39 -4.56 18.49
CA GLU A 137 -0.74 -5.48 17.43
C GLU A 137 -1.45 -4.76 16.29
N GLN A 138 -1.30 -5.25 15.07
CA GLN A 138 -2.01 -4.72 13.91
C GLN A 138 -3.53 -4.60 14.14
N ARG A 139 -4.11 -5.56 14.87
CA ARG A 139 -5.53 -5.58 15.25
C ARG A 139 -5.94 -4.36 16.09
N ASP A 140 -5.06 -3.84 16.93
CA ASP A 140 -5.33 -2.65 17.74
C ASP A 140 -5.54 -1.43 16.84
N TYR A 141 -4.63 -1.21 15.89
CA TYR A 141 -4.70 -0.11 14.92
C TYR A 141 -5.96 -0.22 14.06
N GLU A 142 -6.35 -1.43 13.65
CA GLU A 142 -7.58 -1.67 12.89
C GLU A 142 -8.83 -1.32 13.70
N ILE A 143 -8.90 -1.72 14.98
CA ILE A 143 -10.01 -1.40 15.87
C ILE A 143 -10.12 0.11 16.06
N LEU A 144 -9.02 0.79 16.39
CA LEU A 144 -9.02 2.24 16.64
C LEU A 144 -9.38 3.02 15.38
N THR A 145 -8.85 2.62 14.22
CA THR A 145 -9.23 3.21 12.93
C THR A 145 -10.71 2.98 12.62
N ALA A 146 -11.24 1.79 12.95
CA ALA A 146 -12.65 1.48 12.74
C ALA A 146 -13.57 2.32 13.63
N GLU A 147 -13.20 2.60 14.88
CA GLU A 147 -13.97 3.49 15.76
C GLU A 147 -14.02 4.93 15.22
N ILE A 148 -12.89 5.47 14.77
CA ILE A 148 -12.86 6.82 14.15
C ILE A 148 -13.75 6.83 12.92
N SER A 149 -13.53 5.91 11.97
CA SER A 149 -14.28 5.87 10.71
C SER A 149 -15.78 5.71 10.96
N LYS A 150 -16.18 4.83 11.89
CA LYS A 150 -17.58 4.59 12.21
C LYS A 150 -18.22 5.80 12.88
N ALA A 151 -17.52 6.48 13.77
CA ALA A 151 -18.03 7.69 14.41
C ALA A 151 -18.12 8.87 13.43
N THR A 152 -17.14 9.02 12.53
CA THR A 152 -17.12 10.07 11.51
C THR A 152 -18.16 9.82 10.41
N PHE A 153 -18.11 8.68 9.74
CA PHE A 153 -18.85 8.39 8.51
C PHE A 153 -20.04 7.43 8.69
N GLY A 154 -20.20 6.83 9.88
CA GLY A 154 -21.23 5.82 10.12
C GLY A 154 -20.87 4.42 9.60
N VAL A 155 -19.72 4.26 8.95
CA VAL A 155 -19.26 3.01 8.34
C VAL A 155 -17.82 2.68 8.74
N THR A 156 -17.51 1.39 8.84
CA THR A 156 -16.13 0.94 9.06
C THR A 156 -15.29 1.11 7.79
N PRO A 157 -13.95 1.15 7.85
CA PRO A 157 -13.11 1.24 6.66
C PRO A 157 -13.36 0.11 5.65
N SER A 158 -13.63 -1.11 6.15
CA SER A 158 -13.97 -2.27 5.33
C SER A 158 -15.30 -2.11 4.60
N ASP A 159 -16.32 -1.58 5.28
CA ASP A 159 -17.63 -1.31 4.65
C ASP A 159 -17.55 -0.13 3.69
N TYR A 160 -16.73 0.87 4.01
CA TYR A 160 -16.50 2.01 3.14
C TYR A 160 -15.80 1.61 1.83
N LYS A 161 -14.80 0.72 1.91
CA LYS A 161 -14.18 0.11 0.72
C LYS A 161 -15.22 -0.60 -0.14
N LYS A 162 -16.11 -1.40 0.46
CA LYS A 162 -17.21 -2.07 -0.29
C LYS A 162 -18.16 -1.07 -0.93
N LEU A 163 -18.53 -0.01 -0.20
CA LEU A 163 -19.42 1.05 -0.69
C LEU A 163 -18.85 1.77 -1.91
N LYS A 164 -17.52 1.97 -1.94
CA LYS A 164 -16.78 2.54 -3.07
C LYS A 164 -16.36 1.51 -4.12
N GLY A 165 -16.69 0.22 -3.98
CA GLY A 165 -16.33 -0.82 -4.95
C GLY A 165 -14.84 -1.20 -4.97
N LEU A 166 -14.09 -0.89 -3.91
CA LEU A 166 -12.65 -1.15 -3.82
C LEU A 166 -12.38 -2.58 -3.33
N LYS A 167 -11.38 -3.23 -3.92
CA LYS A 167 -10.96 -4.60 -3.56
C LYS A 167 -9.63 -4.60 -2.83
N ARG A 168 -8.59 -4.01 -3.44
CA ARG A 168 -7.21 -4.01 -2.93
C ARG A 168 -6.67 -2.62 -2.68
N GLU A 169 -7.39 -1.61 -3.16
CA GLU A 169 -6.99 -0.23 -3.18
C GLU A 169 -7.03 0.39 -1.77
N ASN A 170 -6.28 1.47 -1.60
CA ASN A 170 -6.26 2.25 -0.37
C ASN A 170 -7.51 3.14 -0.33
N LEU A 171 -8.34 3.02 0.71
CA LEU A 171 -9.58 3.80 0.82
C LEU A 171 -9.36 5.31 0.71
N ARG A 172 -8.32 5.85 1.37
CA ARG A 172 -8.06 7.30 1.41
C ARG A 172 -7.61 7.84 0.07
N ASP A 173 -7.06 7.00 -0.80
CA ASP A 173 -6.69 7.39 -2.17
C ASP A 173 -7.93 7.52 -3.07
N HIS A 174 -9.09 7.06 -2.60
CA HIS A 174 -10.37 7.09 -3.31
C HIS A 174 -11.44 7.89 -2.55
N MET A 175 -11.03 8.71 -1.57
CA MET A 175 -11.88 9.67 -0.88
C MET A 175 -11.89 11.00 -1.63
N ASP A 176 -13.05 11.66 -1.66
CA ASP A 176 -13.18 13.03 -2.14
C ASP A 176 -12.64 14.05 -1.12
N ASP A 177 -12.64 15.33 -1.49
CA ASP A 177 -12.09 16.39 -0.65
C ASP A 177 -12.75 16.48 0.73
N PHE A 178 -14.08 16.38 0.81
CA PHE A 178 -14.76 16.44 2.10
C PHE A 178 -14.49 15.18 2.92
N GLU A 179 -14.53 14.01 2.30
CA GLU A 179 -14.19 12.74 2.95
C GLU A 179 -12.77 12.79 3.55
N LEU A 180 -11.78 13.34 2.83
CA LEU A 180 -10.42 13.54 3.35
C LEU A 180 -10.38 14.53 4.51
N ILE A 181 -11.07 15.67 4.41
CA ILE A 181 -11.11 16.70 5.46
C ILE A 181 -11.72 16.16 6.75
N PHE A 182 -12.88 15.48 6.68
CA PHE A 182 -13.51 14.91 7.86
C PHE A 182 -12.70 13.74 8.45
N ASN A 183 -12.00 12.97 7.61
CA ASN A 183 -11.09 11.95 8.11
C ASN A 183 -9.92 12.57 8.88
N MET A 184 -9.28 13.62 8.33
CA MET A 184 -8.19 14.35 8.99
C MET A 184 -8.64 14.98 10.31
N LEU A 185 -9.83 15.60 10.33
CA LEU A 185 -10.38 16.18 11.56
C LEU A 185 -10.58 15.10 12.63
N GLY A 186 -11.17 13.96 12.27
CA GLY A 186 -11.41 12.87 13.22
C GLY A 186 -10.11 12.33 13.80
N GLU A 187 -9.11 12.09 12.95
CA GLU A 187 -7.79 11.59 13.37
C GLU A 187 -7.05 12.61 14.26
N ARG A 188 -7.01 13.89 13.85
CA ARG A 188 -6.35 14.96 14.62
C ARG A 188 -7.05 15.19 15.97
N SER A 189 -8.38 15.21 16.00
CA SER A 189 -9.14 15.33 17.24
C SER A 189 -8.87 14.17 18.18
N THR A 190 -8.80 12.93 17.68
CA THR A 190 -8.44 11.77 18.50
C THR A 190 -7.05 11.91 19.11
N THR A 191 -6.04 12.32 18.34
CA THR A 191 -4.69 12.59 18.84
C THR A 191 -4.70 13.58 20.00
N GLU A 192 -5.37 14.72 19.84
CA GLU A 192 -5.42 15.76 20.87
C GLU A 192 -6.17 15.30 22.13
N ILE A 193 -7.24 14.52 21.97
CA ILE A 193 -7.95 13.94 23.12
C ILE A 193 -7.03 12.96 23.88
N HIS A 194 -6.30 12.09 23.18
CA HIS A 194 -5.36 11.18 23.85
C HIS A 194 -4.31 11.93 24.68
N ARG A 195 -3.79 13.05 24.15
CA ARG A 195 -2.83 13.91 24.84
C ARG A 195 -3.45 14.56 26.07
N ASN A 196 -4.61 15.18 25.91
CA ASN A 196 -5.30 15.89 27.00
C ASN A 196 -5.72 14.94 28.14
N GLU A 197 -6.24 13.76 27.80
CA GLU A 197 -6.71 12.77 28.77
C GLU A 197 -5.57 11.90 29.33
N ASN A 198 -4.35 12.06 28.81
CA ASN A 198 -3.22 11.17 29.03
C ASN A 198 -3.60 9.68 28.94
N SER A 199 -4.35 9.34 27.89
CA SER A 199 -4.94 8.01 27.74
C SER A 199 -3.90 6.93 27.51
N GLN A 200 -4.12 5.78 28.14
CA GLN A 200 -3.26 4.59 28.07
C GLN A 200 -4.12 3.33 27.93
N GLY A 201 -3.64 2.38 27.13
CA GLY A 201 -4.29 1.09 26.92
C GLY A 201 -5.50 1.13 25.98
N ILE A 202 -5.71 0.02 25.27
CA ILE A 202 -6.72 -0.10 24.21
C ILE A 202 -8.13 0.34 24.63
N PRO A 203 -8.67 -0.01 25.83
CA PRO A 203 -10.03 0.38 26.18
C PRO A 203 -10.24 1.90 26.22
N LYS A 204 -9.29 2.66 26.78
CA LYS A 204 -9.37 4.13 26.84
C LYS A 204 -9.08 4.73 25.47
N LEU A 205 -8.08 4.23 24.75
CA LEU A 205 -7.79 4.69 23.38
C LEU A 205 -9.01 4.52 22.46
N LYS A 206 -9.74 3.41 22.59
CA LYS A 206 -10.97 3.14 21.85
C LYS A 206 -12.07 4.17 22.15
N LYS A 207 -12.23 4.56 23.42
CA LYS A 207 -13.19 5.58 23.84
C LYS A 207 -12.87 6.93 23.19
N ASP A 208 -11.62 7.35 23.25
CA ASP A 208 -11.19 8.64 22.68
C ASP A 208 -11.24 8.65 21.15
N ALA A 209 -10.90 7.53 20.50
CA ALA A 209 -11.05 7.34 19.07
C ALA A 209 -12.50 7.57 18.61
N LYS A 210 -13.46 7.01 19.36
CA LYS A 210 -14.88 7.25 19.14
C LYS A 210 -15.28 8.72 19.37
N ILE A 211 -14.72 9.38 20.39
CA ILE A 211 -15.02 10.80 20.67
C ILE A 211 -14.48 11.69 19.55
N GLY A 212 -13.21 11.54 19.17
CA GLY A 212 -12.58 12.32 18.09
C GLY A 212 -13.29 12.11 16.76
N GLY A 213 -13.63 10.87 16.40
CA GLY A 213 -14.46 10.62 15.22
C GLY A 213 -15.87 11.21 15.32
N SER A 214 -16.47 11.28 16.52
CA SER A 214 -17.79 11.90 16.71
C SER A 214 -17.76 13.42 16.50
N ILE A 215 -16.66 14.10 16.87
CA ILE A 215 -16.47 15.53 16.59
C ILE A 215 -16.53 15.77 15.08
N ALA A 216 -15.74 15.02 14.31
CA ALA A 216 -15.76 15.11 12.85
C ALA A 216 -17.12 14.68 12.26
N GLY A 217 -17.74 13.64 12.80
CA GLY A 217 -19.04 13.16 12.37
C GLY A 217 -20.17 14.16 12.62
N ASN A 218 -20.11 14.92 13.71
CA ASN A 218 -21.07 15.97 14.00
C ASN A 218 -20.92 17.14 13.02
N ALA A 219 -19.68 17.60 12.79
CA ALA A 219 -19.39 18.64 11.80
C ALA A 219 -19.82 18.21 10.39
N ARG A 220 -19.55 16.96 10.00
CA ARG A 220 -20.01 16.38 8.73
C ARG A 220 -21.53 16.44 8.61
N LYS A 221 -22.26 15.94 9.61
CA LYS A 221 -23.74 15.93 9.60
C LYS A 221 -24.33 17.32 9.55
N GLU A 222 -23.72 18.29 10.24
CA GLU A 222 -24.15 19.68 10.19
C GLU A 222 -24.01 20.27 8.78
N LEU A 223 -22.87 20.00 8.13
CA LEU A 223 -22.66 20.40 6.74
C LEU A 223 -23.62 19.69 5.77
N GLU A 224 -23.82 18.37 5.90
CA GLU A 224 -24.76 17.60 5.08
C GLU A 224 -26.19 18.15 5.16
N LYS A 225 -26.64 18.58 6.36
CA LYS A 225 -27.95 19.23 6.54
C LYS A 225 -28.06 20.53 5.75
N LYS A 226 -26.98 21.31 5.64
CA LYS A 226 -26.97 22.56 4.86
C LYS A 226 -26.84 22.32 3.36
N LEU A 227 -26.10 21.28 2.95
CA LEU A 227 -25.91 20.93 1.55
C LEU A 227 -27.08 20.13 0.94
N GLY A 228 -27.92 19.49 1.76
CA GLY A 228 -29.00 18.62 1.29
C GLY A 228 -28.52 17.32 0.64
N ARG A 229 -27.24 16.95 0.79
CA ARG A 229 -26.63 15.72 0.25
C ARG A 229 -25.64 15.09 1.22
N SER A 230 -25.47 13.77 1.12
CA SER A 230 -24.45 13.02 1.86
C SER A 230 -23.04 13.32 1.33
N ILE A 231 -22.09 13.40 2.24
CA ILE A 231 -20.64 13.45 1.98
C ILE A 231 -20.09 12.04 1.82
N VAL A 232 -20.67 11.04 2.49
CA VAL A 232 -20.32 9.63 2.23
C VAL A 232 -20.86 9.25 0.87
N THR A 233 -19.98 8.99 -0.10
CA THR A 233 -20.38 8.68 -1.48
C THR A 233 -19.78 7.38 -2.00
N LYS A 234 -20.46 6.78 -2.97
CA LYS A 234 -19.98 5.61 -3.73
C LYS A 234 -18.92 5.96 -4.77
N ARG A 235 -18.71 7.25 -5.05
CA ARG A 235 -17.73 7.71 -6.05
C ARG A 235 -16.33 7.37 -5.57
N ASN A 236 -15.47 6.98 -6.50
CA ASN A 236 -14.08 6.70 -6.25
C ASN A 236 -13.25 7.23 -7.43
N TYR A 237 -11.94 7.39 -7.26
CA TYR A 237 -11.07 7.93 -8.31
C TYR A 237 -11.00 7.11 -9.62
N LEU A 238 -11.39 5.82 -9.60
CA LEU A 238 -11.37 4.96 -10.79
C LEU A 238 -12.63 5.08 -11.67
N SER A 239 -13.66 5.81 -11.21
CA SER A 239 -15.01 5.80 -11.79
C SER A 239 -15.62 7.19 -11.92
#